data_AF-A0A927ZJB6-F1
#
_entry.id   AF-A0A927ZJB6-F1
#
_cell.length_a   1.000
_cell.length_b   1.000
_cell.length_c   1.000
_cell.angle_alpha   90.00
_cell.angle_beta   90.00
_cell.angle_gamma   90.00
#
_symmetry.space_group_name_H-M   'P 1'
#
loop_
_entity.id
_entity.type
_entity.pdbx_description
1 polymer ?
#
loop_
_entity_poly.entity_id
_entity_poly.type
_entity_poly.pdbx_seq_one_letter_code
_entity_poly.pdbx_strand_id
1 'polypeptide(L)'
;MKRFFSISLTLIILLTFSFSPIFATASLVEAEDFPSPLTSSEGLNAYSAEYLPPDFFENPNTSLRSAITFNESEPNNTTSTADGISIDSTVYGYLGSVGDIDYFVVTTTYDGQMNFWIECPGNSTYNSDFYYAVYGPSGYLYGSTSNTNKLVSTYLLAGTYYIKVYNPNTSYVNIEEQYMFRCKLYLELLNVPTYRQNLTNTCSSASARMILAHHGIFVSEEEIVAKQQYYANFNGGAFNDTGNVDDAINYFLHANGKTFSYMWQYLPAGTALSTFQNEISTNLNYNYPVQILLYITDTNYFEYQSTEYSHYVVVRGLCLDAATTPWSCLNDPHHNENYPTQLNVPLSSLWNYGLAAYPSAVHFIAPL
;
A
#
# COMPACT_ATOMS: atom_id res chain seq x y z
N MET A 1 21.58 -39.12 62.94
CA MET A 1 20.71 -37.92 63.03
C MET A 1 21.28 -36.87 62.08
N LYS A 2 20.56 -36.52 60.98
CA LYS A 2 20.78 -35.34 60.09
C LYS A 2 22.13 -35.30 59.33
N ARG A 3 22.29 -34.99 58.04
CA ARG A 3 21.51 -34.33 56.97
C ARG A 3 22.18 -34.74 55.64
N PHE A 4 21.42 -35.15 54.63
CA PHE A 4 21.88 -35.10 53.24
C PHE A 4 21.49 -33.72 52.67
N PHE A 5 22.46 -33.02 52.08
CA PHE A 5 22.23 -31.80 51.33
C PHE A 5 21.58 -32.14 49.98
N SER A 6 20.43 -31.52 49.71
CA SER A 6 19.74 -31.59 48.42
C SER A 6 20.43 -30.64 47.44
N ILE A 7 20.92 -31.16 46.32
CA ILE A 7 21.25 -30.38 45.13
C ILE A 7 20.04 -30.48 44.21
N SER A 8 19.28 -29.38 44.08
CA SER A 8 18.23 -29.27 43.06
C SER A 8 18.90 -29.02 41.70
N LEU A 9 18.87 -30.03 40.84
CA LEU A 9 19.16 -29.89 39.41
C LEU A 9 17.82 -29.70 38.68
N THR A 10 17.53 -28.46 38.27
CA THR A 10 16.33 -28.16 37.47
C THR A 10 16.59 -28.58 36.03
N LEU A 11 15.95 -29.67 35.60
CA LEU A 11 15.94 -30.15 34.23
C LEU A 11 14.94 -29.31 33.41
N ILE A 12 15.44 -28.45 32.52
CA ILE A 12 14.61 -27.75 31.53
C ILE A 12 14.47 -28.67 30.32
N ILE A 13 13.28 -29.24 30.14
CA ILE A 13 12.92 -30.01 28.93
C ILE A 13 12.53 -28.98 27.85
N LEU A 14 13.40 -28.78 26.87
CA LEU A 14 13.07 -28.05 25.65
C LEU A 14 12.29 -28.99 24.72
N LEU A 15 10.96 -28.84 24.67
CA LEU A 15 10.12 -29.50 23.68
C LEU A 15 10.23 -28.74 22.34
N THR A 16 11.08 -29.22 21.44
CA THR A 16 11.08 -28.78 20.05
C THR A 16 9.93 -29.45 19.31
N PHE A 17 8.85 -28.72 19.03
CA PHE A 17 7.84 -29.17 18.08
C PHE A 17 8.37 -29.00 16.66
N SER A 18 8.80 -30.10 16.03
CA SER A 18 9.01 -30.14 14.59
C SER A 18 7.66 -30.26 13.90
N PHE A 19 7.15 -29.16 13.37
CA PHE A 19 6.05 -29.22 12.40
C PHE A 19 6.61 -29.78 11.09
N SER A 20 6.31 -31.04 10.79
CA SER A 20 6.36 -31.51 9.40
C SER A 20 5.13 -30.95 8.68
N PRO A 21 5.26 -30.24 7.56
CA PRO A 21 4.10 -29.92 6.75
C PRO A 21 3.53 -31.23 6.22
N ILE A 22 2.33 -31.58 6.67
CA ILE A 22 1.51 -32.58 5.99
C ILE A 22 1.13 -31.93 4.67
N PHE A 23 1.80 -32.34 3.58
CA PHE A 23 1.27 -32.11 2.24
C PHE A 23 0.02 -32.96 2.10
N ALA A 24 -1.12 -32.41 2.50
CA ALA A 24 -2.39 -32.88 2.02
C ALA A 24 -2.41 -32.57 0.52
N THR A 25 -2.26 -33.60 -0.32
CA THR A 25 -2.66 -33.52 -1.71
C THR A 25 -4.18 -33.35 -1.71
N ALA A 26 -4.63 -32.11 -1.58
CA ALA A 26 -6.00 -31.76 -1.91
C ALA A 26 -6.18 -32.14 -3.38
N SER A 27 -6.99 -33.18 -3.61
CA SER A 27 -7.60 -33.41 -4.91
C SER A 27 -8.19 -32.08 -5.35
N LEU A 28 -7.72 -31.54 -6.47
CA LEU A 28 -8.33 -30.40 -7.14
C LEU A 28 -9.71 -30.85 -7.60
N VAL A 29 -10.68 -30.80 -6.70
CA VAL A 29 -12.07 -30.63 -7.09
C VAL A 29 -12.11 -29.17 -7.54
N GLU A 30 -12.26 -28.96 -8.84
CA GLU A 30 -12.65 -27.66 -9.38
C GLU A 30 -13.93 -27.29 -8.62
N ALA A 31 -13.82 -26.36 -7.66
CA ALA A 31 -14.95 -25.91 -6.89
C ALA A 31 -15.83 -25.10 -7.85
N GLU A 32 -16.82 -25.75 -8.46
CA GLU A 32 -17.57 -25.13 -9.55
C GLU A 32 -18.37 -23.90 -9.11
N ASP A 33 -18.59 -23.67 -7.81
CA ASP A 33 -19.04 -22.38 -7.28
C ASP A 33 -18.70 -22.19 -5.79
N PHE A 34 -18.21 -20.99 -5.44
CA PHE A 34 -17.94 -20.65 -4.05
C PHE A 34 -19.24 -20.24 -3.32
N PRO A 35 -19.47 -20.76 -2.10
CA PRO A 35 -20.69 -20.49 -1.36
C PRO A 35 -20.77 -19.02 -0.96
N SER A 36 -21.92 -18.38 -1.17
CA SER A 36 -22.11 -16.99 -0.73
C SER A 36 -21.95 -16.88 0.81
N PRO A 37 -21.31 -15.80 1.32
CA PRO A 37 -21.08 -15.63 2.75
C PRO A 37 -22.39 -15.63 3.56
N LEU A 38 -22.36 -16.23 4.75
CA LEU A 38 -23.47 -16.19 5.69
C LEU A 38 -23.57 -14.78 6.30
N THR A 39 -24.72 -14.15 6.12
CA THR A 39 -24.98 -12.72 6.37
C THR A 39 -24.65 -12.27 7.81
N SER A 40 -23.57 -11.50 7.99
CA SER A 40 -23.40 -10.55 9.10
C SER A 40 -23.43 -9.12 8.55
N SER A 41 -23.98 -8.18 9.32
CA SER A 41 -24.14 -6.78 8.92
C SER A 41 -22.83 -6.04 8.66
N GLU A 42 -21.71 -6.58 9.15
CA GLU A 42 -20.38 -6.21 8.70
C GLU A 42 -19.72 -7.47 8.13
N GLY A 43 -19.32 -7.39 6.87
CA GLY A 43 -18.71 -8.53 6.18
C GLY A 43 -17.25 -8.75 6.59
N LEU A 44 -16.69 -9.90 6.23
CA LEU A 44 -15.32 -10.26 6.59
C LEU A 44 -14.32 -9.28 5.97
N ASN A 45 -13.38 -8.76 6.77
CA ASN A 45 -12.35 -7.81 6.33
C ASN A 45 -12.91 -6.58 5.59
N ALA A 46 -14.15 -6.20 5.89
CA ALA A 46 -14.83 -5.06 5.29
C ALA A 46 -14.68 -3.80 6.16
N TYR A 47 -14.38 -2.69 5.51
CA TYR A 47 -14.15 -1.39 6.11
C TYR A 47 -15.00 -0.32 5.40
N SER A 48 -15.29 0.78 6.10
CA SER A 48 -15.91 1.97 5.51
C SER A 48 -15.00 2.65 4.48
N ALA A 49 -15.59 3.49 3.63
CA ALA A 49 -14.90 4.28 2.62
C ALA A 49 -13.72 5.12 3.15
N GLU A 50 -13.75 5.53 4.42
CA GLU A 50 -12.69 6.32 5.05
C GLU A 50 -11.34 5.58 5.16
N TYR A 51 -11.36 4.24 5.05
CA TYR A 51 -10.16 3.41 5.05
C TYR A 51 -9.59 3.16 3.66
N LEU A 52 -10.24 3.68 2.60
CA LEU A 52 -9.67 3.63 1.26
C LEU A 52 -8.37 4.42 1.22
N PRO A 53 -7.28 3.82 0.71
CA PRO A 53 -6.10 4.59 0.41
C PRO A 53 -6.49 5.72 -0.56
N PRO A 54 -5.99 6.94 -0.33
CA PRO A 54 -6.36 8.11 -1.13
C PRO A 54 -5.98 7.95 -2.60
N ASP A 55 -4.96 7.14 -2.86
CA ASP A 55 -4.45 6.83 -4.18
C ASP A 55 -5.16 5.61 -4.83
N PHE A 56 -6.19 5.05 -4.19
CA PHE A 56 -6.83 3.82 -4.64
C PHE A 56 -7.51 3.95 -6.01
N PHE A 57 -8.19 5.08 -6.26
CA PHE A 57 -8.80 5.38 -7.56
C PHE A 57 -7.89 6.17 -8.49
N GLU A 58 -6.74 6.63 -8.00
CA GLU A 58 -5.77 7.31 -8.84
C GLU A 58 -5.13 6.29 -9.78
N ASN A 59 -5.22 6.57 -11.08
CA ASN A 59 -4.43 5.83 -12.04
C ASN A 59 -2.98 6.24 -11.84
N PRO A 60 -2.07 5.30 -11.56
CA PRO A 60 -0.66 5.59 -11.54
C PRO A 60 -0.23 6.35 -12.82
N ASN A 61 -0.72 5.97 -14.01
CA ASN A 61 -0.40 6.64 -15.27
C ASN A 61 -1.12 8.01 -15.41
N THR A 62 -0.63 9.05 -14.74
CA THR A 62 -1.14 10.43 -14.79
C THR A 62 -0.95 11.14 -16.14
N SER A 63 -0.49 10.45 -17.19
CA SER A 63 -0.44 10.99 -18.56
C SER A 63 -1.05 10.04 -19.60
N LEU A 64 -2.30 10.32 -19.99
CA LEU A 64 -2.97 9.91 -21.23
C LEU A 64 -3.19 8.41 -21.52
N ARG A 65 -3.28 7.55 -20.51
CA ARG A 65 -4.08 6.33 -20.64
C ARG A 65 -5.05 6.24 -19.48
N SER A 66 -6.34 6.11 -19.78
CA SER A 66 -7.34 5.70 -18.80
C SER A 66 -6.83 4.46 -18.05
N ALA A 67 -7.20 4.32 -16.77
CA ALA A 67 -7.13 3.02 -16.11
C ALA A 67 -7.72 1.99 -17.09
N ILE A 68 -7.15 0.79 -17.18
CA ILE A 68 -7.70 -0.21 -18.11
C ILE A 68 -9.15 -0.43 -17.69
N THR A 69 -10.06 0.14 -18.47
CA THR A 69 -11.49 -0.04 -18.33
C THR A 69 -11.80 -1.40 -18.90
N PHE A 70 -12.33 -2.28 -18.06
CA PHE A 70 -12.83 -3.58 -18.46
C PHE A 70 -14.34 -3.57 -18.29
N ASN A 71 -15.07 -3.97 -19.31
CA ASN A 71 -16.49 -4.29 -19.16
C ASN A 71 -16.58 -5.80 -19.02
N GLU A 72 -17.43 -6.27 -18.12
CA GLU A 72 -17.73 -7.69 -17.96
C GLU A 72 -18.10 -8.34 -19.30
N SER A 73 -17.90 -9.66 -19.39
CA SER A 73 -18.28 -10.45 -20.54
C SER A 73 -19.03 -11.71 -20.14
N GLU A 74 -20.24 -11.85 -20.67
CA GLU A 74 -21.13 -12.96 -20.33
C GLU A 74 -20.95 -14.16 -21.28
N PRO A 75 -21.07 -15.41 -20.78
CA PRO A 75 -21.39 -15.79 -19.41
C PRO A 75 -20.16 -15.76 -18.48
N ASN A 76 -20.27 -15.18 -17.28
CA ASN A 76 -19.22 -15.20 -16.24
C ASN A 76 -19.72 -15.72 -14.87
N ASN A 77 -20.79 -16.53 -14.88
CA ASN A 77 -21.49 -16.96 -13.66
C ASN A 77 -20.84 -18.08 -12.85
N THR A 78 -19.62 -18.49 -13.19
CA THR A 78 -18.86 -19.51 -12.45
C THR A 78 -17.39 -19.13 -12.36
N THR A 79 -16.64 -19.74 -11.45
CA THR A 79 -15.17 -19.56 -11.39
C THR A 79 -14.45 -20.02 -12.66
N SER A 80 -15.05 -20.95 -13.43
CA SER A 80 -14.48 -21.48 -14.68
C SER A 80 -14.64 -20.53 -15.87
N THR A 81 -15.67 -19.67 -15.82
CA THR A 81 -16.01 -18.68 -16.84
C THR A 81 -15.69 -17.26 -16.39
N ALA A 82 -15.00 -17.11 -15.25
CA ALA A 82 -14.71 -15.83 -14.64
C ALA A 82 -13.91 -14.92 -15.58
N ASP A 83 -14.27 -13.64 -15.60
CA ASP A 83 -13.59 -12.61 -16.36
C ASP A 83 -12.20 -12.34 -15.79
N GLY A 84 -11.17 -12.52 -16.63
CA GLY A 84 -9.78 -12.23 -16.28
C GLY A 84 -9.51 -10.72 -16.22
N ILE A 85 -9.18 -10.22 -15.04
CA ILE A 85 -8.93 -8.79 -14.81
C ILE A 85 -7.49 -8.54 -14.36
N SER A 86 -6.98 -7.36 -14.67
CA SER A 86 -5.68 -6.92 -14.17
C SER A 86 -5.85 -6.18 -12.85
N ILE A 87 -4.81 -6.19 -12.02
CA ILE A 87 -4.73 -5.33 -10.82
C ILE A 87 -4.89 -3.88 -11.27
N ASP A 88 -5.56 -3.03 -10.50
CA ASP A 88 -5.74 -1.60 -10.79
C ASP A 88 -6.59 -1.31 -12.05
N SER A 89 -7.23 -2.33 -12.64
CA SER A 89 -8.31 -2.15 -13.64
C SER A 89 -9.58 -1.62 -12.97
N THR A 90 -10.26 -0.71 -13.67
CA THR A 90 -11.64 -0.33 -13.35
C THR A 90 -12.57 -1.21 -14.17
N VAL A 91 -13.30 -2.08 -13.49
CA VAL A 91 -14.25 -3.02 -14.07
C VAL A 91 -15.65 -2.43 -13.98
N TYR A 92 -16.45 -2.61 -15.00
CA TYR A 92 -17.87 -2.28 -14.98
C TYR A 92 -18.71 -3.50 -15.35
N GLY A 93 -19.82 -3.68 -14.63
CA GLY A 93 -20.73 -4.79 -14.85
C GLY A 93 -22.16 -4.51 -14.41
N TYR A 94 -23.05 -5.46 -14.67
CA TYR A 94 -24.49 -5.40 -14.45
C TYR A 94 -25.01 -6.76 -14.00
N LEU A 95 -25.77 -6.78 -12.89
CA LEU A 95 -26.57 -7.95 -12.54
C LEU A 95 -27.88 -7.90 -13.35
N GLY A 96 -27.78 -8.26 -14.63
CA GLY A 96 -28.79 -8.03 -15.68
C GLY A 96 -30.00 -8.96 -15.60
N SER A 97 -29.95 -10.01 -14.80
CA SER A 97 -31.06 -10.95 -14.61
C SER A 97 -31.24 -11.40 -13.15
N VAL A 98 -32.39 -12.01 -12.85
CA VAL A 98 -32.62 -12.57 -11.51
C VAL A 98 -31.70 -13.77 -11.29
N GLY A 99 -30.91 -13.71 -10.23
CA GLY A 99 -29.94 -14.76 -9.91
C GLY A 99 -28.63 -14.64 -10.70
N ASP A 100 -28.42 -13.51 -11.36
CA ASP A 100 -27.14 -13.20 -11.98
C ASP A 100 -26.02 -13.15 -10.94
N ILE A 101 -24.85 -13.62 -11.37
CA ILE A 101 -23.65 -13.73 -10.56
C ILE A 101 -22.51 -13.44 -11.51
N ASP A 102 -21.67 -12.49 -11.14
CA ASP A 102 -20.50 -12.14 -11.93
C ASP A 102 -19.26 -12.62 -11.19
N TYR A 103 -18.47 -13.49 -11.83
CA TYR A 103 -17.15 -13.85 -11.34
C TYR A 103 -16.06 -13.14 -12.11
N PHE A 104 -15.10 -12.58 -11.36
CA PHE A 104 -13.84 -12.06 -11.87
C PHE A 104 -12.69 -12.85 -11.28
N VAL A 105 -11.58 -12.95 -12.00
CA VAL A 105 -10.34 -13.59 -11.54
C VAL A 105 -9.16 -12.65 -11.70
N VAL A 106 -8.39 -12.48 -10.63
CA VAL A 106 -7.16 -11.70 -10.60
C VAL A 106 -6.00 -12.60 -10.17
N THR A 107 -4.85 -12.45 -10.80
CA THR A 107 -3.62 -13.16 -10.42
C THR A 107 -2.51 -12.16 -10.12
N THR A 108 -1.80 -12.39 -9.03
CA THR A 108 -0.60 -11.65 -8.64
C THR A 108 0.57 -12.60 -8.43
N THR A 109 1.76 -12.19 -8.84
CA THR A 109 3.02 -12.87 -8.52
C THR A 109 3.71 -12.28 -7.28
N TYR A 110 3.06 -11.33 -6.61
CA TYR A 110 3.58 -10.64 -5.44
C TYR A 110 2.65 -10.81 -4.24
N ASP A 111 3.27 -10.94 -3.08
CA ASP A 111 2.59 -10.86 -1.79
C ASP A 111 2.28 -9.38 -1.49
N GLY A 112 1.21 -9.11 -0.74
CA GLY A 112 0.90 -7.76 -0.30
C GLY A 112 -0.54 -7.56 0.19
N GLN A 113 -0.83 -6.34 0.63
CA GLN A 113 -2.16 -5.90 0.98
C GLN A 113 -3.00 -5.67 -0.28
N MET A 114 -4.00 -6.52 -0.50
CA MET A 114 -4.95 -6.38 -1.60
C MET A 114 -6.21 -5.68 -1.12
N ASN A 115 -6.55 -4.60 -1.81
CA ASN A 115 -7.76 -3.82 -1.57
C ASN A 115 -8.74 -4.06 -2.72
N PHE A 116 -9.98 -4.34 -2.36
CA PHE A 116 -11.09 -4.53 -3.29
C PHE A 116 -12.18 -3.53 -2.94
N TRP A 117 -12.81 -2.97 -3.97
CA TRP A 117 -13.87 -2.00 -3.82
C TRP A 117 -14.92 -2.23 -4.89
N ILE A 118 -16.18 -2.19 -4.48
CA ILE A 118 -17.31 -2.08 -5.39
C ILE A 118 -18.11 -0.84 -5.02
N GLU A 119 -18.50 -0.07 -6.03
CA GLU A 119 -19.44 1.04 -5.89
C GLU A 119 -20.52 0.96 -6.95
N CYS A 120 -21.69 1.49 -6.60
CA CYS A 120 -22.70 1.84 -7.56
C CYS A 120 -22.55 3.35 -7.80
N PRO A 121 -22.19 3.81 -9.01
CA PRO A 121 -22.02 5.23 -9.28
C PRO A 121 -23.28 6.03 -8.95
N GLY A 122 -23.11 7.17 -8.29
CA GLY A 122 -24.21 8.03 -7.87
C GLY A 122 -24.89 7.57 -6.57
N ASN A 123 -25.62 8.48 -5.91
CA ASN A 123 -26.38 8.21 -4.68
C ASN A 123 -27.61 7.35 -4.98
N SER A 124 -27.36 6.15 -5.50
CA SER A 124 -28.33 5.21 -6.03
C SER A 124 -29.04 4.48 -4.91
N THR A 125 -30.34 4.22 -5.10
CA THR A 125 -31.11 3.33 -4.24
C THR A 125 -30.61 1.88 -4.31
N TYR A 126 -29.80 1.53 -5.32
CA TYR A 126 -29.26 0.19 -5.55
C TYR A 126 -27.97 -0.11 -4.75
N ASN A 127 -27.47 0.81 -3.93
CA ASN A 127 -26.26 0.59 -3.12
C ASN A 127 -26.38 -0.63 -2.17
N SER A 128 -27.60 -0.99 -1.76
CA SER A 128 -27.85 -2.18 -0.93
C SER A 128 -28.03 -3.47 -1.72
N ASP A 129 -27.99 -3.42 -3.05
CA ASP A 129 -28.36 -4.54 -3.91
C ASP A 129 -27.16 -5.29 -4.50
N PHE A 130 -25.94 -4.76 -4.38
CA PHE A 130 -24.72 -5.46 -4.77
C PHE A 130 -23.96 -5.95 -3.55
N TYR A 131 -23.74 -7.26 -3.51
CA TYR A 131 -22.88 -7.94 -2.54
C TYR A 131 -21.63 -8.37 -3.30
N TYR A 132 -20.49 -8.39 -2.62
CA TYR A 132 -19.33 -9.06 -3.19
C TYR A 132 -18.54 -9.85 -2.16
N ALA A 133 -17.80 -10.84 -2.65
CA ALA A 133 -16.95 -11.70 -1.85
C ALA A 133 -15.66 -12.04 -2.59
N VAL A 134 -14.57 -12.18 -1.83
CA VAL A 134 -13.23 -12.48 -2.32
C VAL A 134 -12.83 -13.86 -1.82
N TYR A 135 -12.49 -14.75 -2.74
CA TYR A 135 -12.10 -16.13 -2.48
C TYR A 135 -10.69 -16.43 -2.97
N GLY A 136 -10.01 -17.31 -2.23
CA GLY A 136 -8.82 -18.00 -2.73
C GLY A 136 -9.17 -19.16 -3.66
N PRO A 137 -8.16 -19.80 -4.26
CA PRO A 137 -8.36 -20.87 -5.24
C PRO A 137 -8.98 -22.14 -4.63
N SER A 138 -8.91 -22.31 -3.31
CA SER A 138 -9.54 -23.42 -2.57
C SER A 138 -10.97 -23.10 -2.09
N GLY A 139 -11.50 -21.91 -2.40
CA GLY A 139 -12.79 -21.42 -1.87
C GLY A 139 -12.75 -20.87 -0.46
N TYR A 140 -11.54 -20.66 0.08
CA TYR A 140 -11.38 -19.92 1.32
C TYR A 140 -11.84 -18.47 1.14
N LEU A 141 -12.81 -18.03 1.95
CA LEU A 141 -13.32 -16.67 1.95
C LEU A 141 -12.33 -15.73 2.66
N TYR A 142 -11.74 -14.80 1.93
CA TYR A 142 -10.83 -13.78 2.46
C TYR A 142 -11.55 -12.49 2.86
N GLY A 143 -12.69 -12.19 2.26
CA GLY A 143 -13.46 -11.02 2.64
C GLY A 143 -14.77 -10.92 1.88
N SER A 144 -15.70 -10.12 2.39
CA SER A 144 -17.00 -9.94 1.78
C SER A 144 -17.69 -8.69 2.27
N THR A 145 -18.69 -8.21 1.54
CA THR A 145 -19.58 -7.14 1.98
C THR A 145 -21.02 -7.48 1.65
N SER A 146 -21.95 -6.80 2.33
CA SER A 146 -23.39 -6.93 2.11
C SER A 146 -24.00 -5.73 1.36
N ASN A 147 -23.15 -4.85 0.84
CA ASN A 147 -23.51 -3.65 0.09
C ASN A 147 -22.28 -3.05 -0.61
N THR A 148 -22.52 -2.07 -1.47
CA THR A 148 -21.49 -1.25 -2.11
C THR A 148 -20.86 -0.25 -1.14
N ASN A 149 -19.84 0.45 -1.63
CA ASN A 149 -19.12 1.50 -0.92
C ASN A 149 -18.41 1.00 0.36
N LYS A 150 -17.92 -0.24 0.28
CA LYS A 150 -17.18 -0.93 1.33
C LYS A 150 -15.89 -1.50 0.77
N LEU A 151 -14.81 -1.22 1.48
CA LEU A 151 -13.47 -1.70 1.17
C LEU A 151 -13.29 -3.08 1.79
N VAL A 152 -12.99 -4.09 0.99
CA VAL A 152 -12.43 -5.35 1.51
C VAL A 152 -10.93 -5.25 1.41
N SER A 153 -10.25 -5.33 2.55
CA SER A 153 -8.79 -5.16 2.64
C SER A 153 -8.17 -6.34 3.38
N THR A 154 -7.30 -7.09 2.71
CA THR A 154 -6.66 -8.30 3.27
C THR A 154 -5.26 -8.50 2.71
N TYR A 155 -4.36 -9.04 3.52
CA TYR A 155 -3.04 -9.46 3.05
C TYR A 155 -3.17 -10.78 2.28
N LEU A 156 -2.67 -10.82 1.06
CA LEU A 156 -2.73 -11.96 0.15
C LEU A 156 -1.31 -12.35 -0.28
N LEU A 157 -1.07 -13.65 -0.41
CA LEU A 157 0.15 -14.16 -1.03
C LEU A 157 0.03 -14.13 -2.55
N ALA A 158 1.16 -14.25 -3.25
CA ALA A 158 1.21 -14.52 -4.67
C ALA A 158 0.30 -15.71 -5.02
N GLY A 159 -0.60 -15.51 -5.98
CA GLY A 159 -1.63 -16.49 -6.30
C GLY A 159 -2.77 -15.91 -7.11
N THR A 160 -3.79 -16.74 -7.30
CA THR A 160 -5.02 -16.45 -8.06
C THR A 160 -6.19 -16.33 -7.11
N TYR A 161 -6.98 -15.28 -7.26
CA TYR A 161 -8.12 -14.96 -6.40
C TYR A 161 -9.36 -14.66 -7.25
N TYR A 162 -10.52 -15.01 -6.70
CA TYR A 162 -11.80 -14.85 -7.37
C TYR A 162 -12.65 -13.84 -6.63
N ILE A 163 -13.32 -12.97 -7.38
CA ILE A 163 -14.25 -11.99 -6.87
C ILE A 163 -15.62 -12.40 -7.40
N LYS A 164 -16.59 -12.54 -6.49
CA LYS A 164 -17.97 -12.86 -6.81
C LYS A 164 -18.82 -11.63 -6.51
N VAL A 165 -19.49 -11.06 -7.51
CA VAL A 165 -20.52 -10.02 -7.35
C VAL A 165 -21.88 -10.65 -7.55
N TYR A 166 -22.83 -10.39 -6.66
CA TYR A 166 -24.14 -11.02 -6.69
C TYR A 166 -25.18 -10.25 -5.88
N ASN A 167 -26.45 -10.59 -6.04
CA ASN A 167 -27.53 -10.15 -5.16
C ASN A 167 -28.16 -11.38 -4.46
N PRO A 168 -28.15 -11.47 -3.11
CA PRO A 168 -28.77 -12.58 -2.40
C PRO A 168 -30.31 -12.57 -2.48
N ASN A 169 -30.92 -11.43 -2.82
CA ASN A 169 -32.36 -11.30 -2.96
C ASN A 169 -32.81 -11.82 -4.34
N THR A 170 -33.13 -13.12 -4.39
CA THR A 170 -33.62 -13.80 -5.59
C THR A 170 -35.08 -13.44 -5.96
N SER A 171 -35.70 -12.51 -5.24
CA SER A 171 -37.10 -12.09 -5.46
C SER A 171 -37.21 -10.77 -6.21
N TYR A 172 -36.08 -10.09 -6.48
CA TYR A 172 -36.03 -8.73 -7.03
C TYR A 172 -35.46 -8.69 -8.46
N VAL A 173 -35.89 -7.66 -9.19
CA VAL A 173 -35.77 -7.40 -10.63
C VAL A 173 -34.34 -7.07 -11.07
N ASN A 174 -34.04 -7.33 -12.35
CA ASN A 174 -32.86 -6.87 -13.08
C ASN A 174 -32.31 -5.56 -12.52
N ILE A 175 -31.06 -5.56 -12.09
CA ILE A 175 -30.42 -4.33 -11.64
C ILE A 175 -29.94 -3.61 -12.91
N GLU A 176 -30.74 -2.63 -13.34
CA GLU A 176 -30.42 -1.82 -14.53
C GLU A 176 -29.24 -0.88 -14.32
N GLU A 177 -28.77 -0.76 -13.07
CA GLU A 177 -27.66 0.10 -12.69
C GLU A 177 -26.32 -0.63 -12.83
N GLN A 178 -25.34 0.06 -13.37
CA GLN A 178 -23.99 -0.46 -13.51
C GLN A 178 -23.28 -0.41 -12.16
N TYR A 179 -22.58 -1.47 -11.76
CA TYR A 179 -21.59 -1.35 -10.70
C TYR A 179 -20.20 -1.10 -11.29
N MET A 180 -19.34 -0.47 -10.50
CA MET A 180 -17.91 -0.38 -10.74
C MET A 180 -17.19 -1.22 -9.69
N PHE A 181 -16.27 -2.06 -10.14
CA PHE A 181 -15.37 -2.83 -9.29
C PHE A 181 -13.91 -2.45 -9.58
N ARG A 182 -13.10 -2.31 -8.53
CA ARG A 182 -11.65 -2.07 -8.64
C ARG A 182 -10.92 -2.89 -7.58
N CYS A 183 -9.77 -3.42 -7.96
CA CYS A 183 -8.82 -3.98 -7.02
C CYS A 183 -7.47 -3.29 -7.14
N LYS A 184 -6.71 -3.21 -6.05
CA LYS A 184 -5.36 -2.66 -6.04
C LYS A 184 -4.49 -3.43 -5.07
N LEU A 185 -3.33 -3.87 -5.55
CA LEU A 185 -2.32 -4.52 -4.72
C LEU A 185 -1.31 -3.48 -4.25
N TYR A 186 -1.18 -3.37 -2.94
CA TYR A 186 -0.07 -2.71 -2.32
C TYR A 186 0.89 -3.80 -1.84
N LEU A 187 2.10 -3.84 -2.40
CA LEU A 187 3.13 -4.76 -1.93
C LEU A 187 3.37 -4.54 -0.44
N GLU A 188 3.44 -3.25 -0.05
CA GLU A 188 3.43 -2.78 1.32
C GLU A 188 2.77 -1.39 1.37
N LEU A 189 1.98 -1.11 2.41
CA LEU A 189 1.39 0.22 2.62
C LEU A 189 1.40 0.60 4.09
N LEU A 190 2.19 1.61 4.42
CA LEU A 190 2.26 2.18 5.75
C LEU A 190 1.27 3.34 5.87
N ASN A 191 0.61 3.40 7.02
CA ASN A 191 -0.17 4.57 7.41
C ASN A 191 0.80 5.67 7.88
N VAL A 192 1.15 6.56 6.97
CA VAL A 192 2.06 7.68 7.22
C VAL A 192 1.26 8.99 7.13
N PRO A 193 1.16 9.76 8.22
CA PRO A 193 0.51 11.07 8.18
C PRO A 193 1.19 12.00 7.17
N THR A 194 0.40 12.82 6.47
CA THR A 194 0.94 13.82 5.55
C THR A 194 0.99 15.19 6.22
N TYR A 195 2.14 15.86 6.10
CA TYR A 195 2.33 17.23 6.58
C TYR A 195 2.79 18.13 5.46
N ARG A 196 2.08 19.25 5.29
CA ARG A 196 2.49 20.31 4.36
C ARG A 196 3.76 20.97 4.87
N GLN A 197 4.67 21.30 3.95
CA GLN A 197 5.72 22.27 4.16
C GLN A 197 5.12 23.68 4.24
N ASN A 198 5.27 24.36 5.37
CA ASN A 198 4.76 25.72 5.57
C ASN A 198 5.87 26.77 5.57
N LEU A 199 7.11 26.35 5.76
CA LEU A 199 8.29 27.21 5.70
C LEU A 199 8.98 27.11 4.34
N THR A 200 9.79 28.10 3.98
CA THR A 200 10.55 28.08 2.73
C THR A 200 11.77 27.16 2.86
N ASN A 201 11.97 26.26 1.88
CA ASN A 201 13.12 25.33 1.81
C ASN A 201 13.28 24.46 3.07
N THR A 202 12.23 23.70 3.38
CA THR A 202 12.07 22.81 4.54
C THR A 202 11.36 21.52 4.15
N CYS A 203 11.43 21.11 2.88
CA CYS A 203 10.78 19.89 2.40
C CYS A 203 11.34 18.65 3.11
N SER A 204 12.62 18.69 3.50
CA SER A 204 13.25 17.65 4.32
C SER A 204 12.65 17.59 5.71
N SER A 205 12.43 18.75 6.34
CA SER A 205 11.89 18.86 7.69
C SER A 205 10.43 18.42 7.70
N ALA A 206 9.62 18.89 6.75
CA ALA A 206 8.23 18.49 6.61
C ALA A 206 8.09 16.97 6.39
N SER A 207 8.92 16.39 5.52
CA SER A 207 8.99 14.93 5.31
C SER A 207 9.47 14.17 6.56
N ALA A 208 10.44 14.70 7.30
CA ALA A 208 10.92 14.12 8.55
C ALA A 208 9.82 14.08 9.63
N ARG A 209 8.92 15.08 9.67
CA ARG A 209 7.73 15.04 10.55
C ARG A 209 6.83 13.86 10.22
N MET A 210 6.66 13.53 8.94
CA MET A 210 5.85 12.39 8.52
C MET A 210 6.46 11.07 9.03
N ILE A 211 7.77 10.90 8.91
CA ILE A 211 8.49 9.74 9.48
C ILE A 211 8.30 9.67 11.00
N LEU A 212 8.53 10.78 11.72
CA LEU A 212 8.43 10.81 13.18
C LEU A 212 7.00 10.54 13.65
N ALA A 213 6.00 11.12 12.98
CA ALA A 213 4.59 10.93 13.32
C ALA A 213 4.13 9.48 13.07
N HIS A 214 4.62 8.83 12.00
CA HIS A 214 4.39 7.39 11.80
C HIS A 214 4.89 6.56 12.99
N HIS A 215 5.99 6.98 13.62
CA HIS A 215 6.52 6.36 14.85
C HIS A 215 5.86 6.84 16.16
N GLY A 216 4.79 7.65 16.06
CA GLY A 216 4.04 8.19 17.20
C GLY A 216 4.68 9.42 17.86
N ILE A 217 5.60 10.10 17.17
CA ILE A 217 6.35 11.25 17.67
C ILE A 217 5.89 12.50 16.91
N PHE A 218 5.18 13.39 17.59
CA PHE A 218 4.61 14.59 16.97
C PHE A 218 5.48 15.80 17.28
N VAL A 219 6.14 16.32 16.25
CA VAL A 219 7.02 17.49 16.32
C VAL A 219 6.62 18.51 15.26
N SER A 220 6.85 19.79 15.53
CA SER A 220 6.59 20.88 14.57
C SER A 220 7.68 20.94 13.49
N GLU A 221 7.38 21.63 12.38
CA GLU A 221 8.35 21.86 11.31
C GLU A 221 9.51 22.72 11.80
N GLU A 222 9.21 23.76 12.57
CA GLU A 222 10.17 24.66 13.21
C GLU A 222 11.12 23.91 14.16
N GLU A 223 10.61 22.93 14.92
CA GLU A 223 11.44 22.13 15.83
C GLU A 223 12.45 21.27 15.08
N ILE A 224 12.05 20.66 13.95
CA ILE A 224 12.98 19.90 13.11
C ILE A 224 13.98 20.82 12.44
N VAL A 225 13.54 21.95 11.87
CA VAL A 225 14.43 22.96 11.26
C VAL A 225 15.46 23.45 12.28
N ALA A 226 15.04 23.78 13.51
CA ALA A 226 15.95 24.20 14.57
C ALA A 226 16.99 23.12 14.90
N LYS A 227 16.62 21.84 14.83
CA LYS A 227 17.55 20.74 15.05
C LYS A 227 18.50 20.52 13.88
N GLN A 228 18.03 20.59 12.64
CA GLN A 228 18.90 20.58 11.47
C GLN A 228 19.90 21.73 11.50
N GLN A 229 19.46 22.94 11.86
CA GLN A 229 20.34 24.10 12.05
C GLN A 229 21.38 23.88 13.15
N TYR A 230 20.98 23.27 14.28
CA TYR A 230 21.91 22.91 15.36
C TYR A 230 23.03 21.98 14.86
N TYR A 231 22.68 20.91 14.14
CA TYR A 231 23.67 19.97 13.61
C TYR A 231 24.52 20.55 12.48
N ALA A 232 23.93 21.36 11.59
CA ALA A 232 24.68 22.08 10.56
C ALA A 232 25.77 22.97 11.18
N ASN A 233 25.42 23.75 12.22
CA ASN A 233 26.36 24.60 12.95
C ASN A 233 27.43 23.78 13.69
N PHE A 234 27.04 22.66 14.31
CA PHE A 234 27.96 21.76 14.99
C PHE A 234 29.00 21.18 14.02
N ASN A 235 28.58 20.87 12.78
CA ASN A 235 29.43 20.36 11.71
C ASN A 235 30.22 21.47 10.97
N GLY A 236 30.15 22.73 11.43
CA GLY A 236 30.87 23.86 10.84
C GLY A 236 30.29 24.35 9.50
N GLY A 237 29.05 23.98 9.18
CA GLY A 237 28.33 24.38 7.97
C GLY A 237 27.23 25.40 8.22
N ALA A 238 26.58 25.83 7.15
CA ALA A 238 25.33 26.59 7.19
C ALA A 238 24.15 25.63 6.97
N PHE A 239 22.95 26.03 7.41
CA PHE A 239 21.74 25.27 7.14
C PHE A 239 21.53 25.08 5.64
N ASN A 240 21.30 23.83 5.23
CA ASN A 240 20.77 23.45 3.95
C ASN A 240 19.59 22.50 4.19
N ASP A 241 18.52 22.66 3.40
CA ASP A 241 17.35 21.77 3.50
C ASP A 241 17.75 20.31 3.21
N THR A 242 18.83 20.07 2.47
CA THR A 242 19.25 18.70 2.16
C THR A 242 20.12 18.02 3.21
N GLY A 243 20.63 18.71 4.23
CA GLY A 243 21.59 18.16 5.16
C GLY A 243 21.08 17.99 6.60
N ASN A 244 21.70 17.05 7.31
CA ASN A 244 21.51 16.76 8.75
C ASN A 244 20.05 16.46 9.15
N VAL A 245 19.18 16.09 8.19
CA VAL A 245 17.79 15.72 8.46
C VAL A 245 17.72 14.38 9.19
N ASP A 246 18.60 13.44 8.89
CA ASP A 246 18.76 12.16 9.58
C ASP A 246 19.20 12.36 11.03
N ASP A 247 20.14 13.27 11.30
CA ASP A 247 20.53 13.65 12.66
C ASP A 247 19.34 14.21 13.45
N ALA A 248 18.53 15.08 12.82
CA ALA A 248 17.34 15.64 13.45
C ALA A 248 16.27 14.56 13.73
N ILE A 249 16.02 13.66 12.78
CA ILE A 249 15.12 12.50 12.97
C ILE A 249 15.61 11.66 14.16
N ASN A 250 16.89 11.28 14.16
CA ASN A 250 17.48 10.43 15.18
C ASN A 250 17.47 11.07 16.57
N TYR A 251 17.69 12.38 16.66
CA TYR A 251 17.55 13.12 17.92
C TYR A 251 16.16 12.88 18.53
N PHE A 252 15.08 13.06 17.75
CA PHE A 252 13.72 12.89 18.26
C PHE A 252 13.36 11.42 18.49
N LEU A 253 13.82 10.50 17.65
CA LEU A 253 13.65 9.06 17.86
C LEU A 253 14.23 8.62 19.21
N HIS A 254 15.49 8.94 19.47
CA HIS A 254 16.18 8.55 20.70
C HIS A 254 15.66 9.28 21.94
N ALA A 255 15.29 10.56 21.82
CA ALA A 255 14.61 11.30 22.89
C ALA A 255 13.27 10.65 23.29
N ASN A 256 12.64 9.89 22.40
CA ASN A 256 11.39 9.15 22.63
C ASN A 256 11.62 7.63 22.79
N GLY A 257 12.84 7.21 23.12
CA GLY A 257 13.16 5.83 23.49
C GLY A 257 13.20 4.82 22.34
N LYS A 258 13.23 5.27 21.08
CA LYS A 258 13.42 4.38 19.92
C LYS A 258 14.89 3.95 19.85
N THR A 259 15.12 2.67 19.55
CA THR A 259 16.46 2.04 19.55
C THR A 259 17.08 1.90 18.17
N PHE A 260 16.34 2.25 17.11
CA PHE A 260 16.82 2.27 15.73
C PHE A 260 17.13 3.71 15.30
N SER A 261 17.89 3.84 14.22
CA SER A 261 18.28 5.13 13.64
C SER A 261 18.03 5.11 12.14
N TYR A 262 17.51 6.22 11.62
CA TYR A 262 17.42 6.50 10.20
C TYR A 262 18.76 7.04 9.71
N MET A 263 19.29 6.50 8.62
CA MET A 263 20.57 6.95 8.09
C MET A 263 20.51 7.15 6.59
N TRP A 264 21.46 7.93 6.08
CA TRP A 264 21.70 8.02 4.66
C TRP A 264 22.08 6.67 4.06
N GLN A 265 21.28 6.27 3.07
CA GLN A 265 21.51 5.15 2.20
C GLN A 265 21.76 5.67 0.78
N TYR A 266 22.57 4.92 0.03
CA TYR A 266 22.89 5.25 -1.35
C TYR A 266 22.86 4.00 -2.22
N LEU A 267 22.17 4.10 -3.35
CA LEU A 267 22.20 3.07 -4.39
C LEU A 267 22.93 3.62 -5.62
N PRO A 268 24.09 3.07 -5.98
CA PRO A 268 24.89 3.57 -7.09
C PRO A 268 24.12 3.63 -8.42
N ALA A 269 24.44 4.63 -9.24
CA ALA A 269 23.97 4.69 -10.62
C ALA A 269 24.35 3.40 -11.36
N GLY A 270 23.37 2.78 -12.03
CA GLY A 270 23.53 1.46 -12.67
C GLY A 270 23.02 0.28 -11.84
N THR A 271 22.60 0.51 -10.59
CA THR A 271 21.84 -0.50 -9.82
C THR A 271 20.56 -0.88 -10.58
N ALA A 272 20.22 -2.16 -10.60
CA ALA A 272 19.00 -2.64 -11.23
C ALA A 272 17.76 -2.09 -10.51
N LEU A 273 16.70 -1.76 -11.25
CA LEU A 273 15.47 -1.25 -10.67
C LEU A 273 14.85 -2.22 -9.66
N SER A 274 15.00 -3.54 -9.87
CA SER A 274 14.55 -4.56 -8.93
C SER A 274 15.31 -4.50 -7.59
N THR A 275 16.59 -4.14 -7.60
CA THR A 275 17.33 -3.93 -6.34
C THR A 275 16.79 -2.70 -5.62
N PHE A 276 16.53 -1.59 -6.33
CA PHE A 276 15.90 -0.42 -5.71
C PHE A 276 14.52 -0.75 -5.12
N GLN A 277 13.70 -1.50 -5.87
CA GLN A 277 12.43 -2.02 -5.38
C GLN A 277 12.59 -2.83 -4.10
N ASN A 278 13.55 -3.77 -4.08
CA ASN A 278 13.80 -4.61 -2.91
C ASN A 278 14.22 -3.81 -1.68
N GLU A 279 15.06 -2.79 -1.84
CA GLU A 279 15.49 -1.93 -0.73
C GLU A 279 14.31 -1.13 -0.15
N ILE A 280 13.48 -0.54 -1.02
CA ILE A 280 12.29 0.19 -0.59
C ILE A 280 11.29 -0.76 0.07
N SER A 281 10.99 -1.88 -0.58
CA SER A 281 10.08 -2.90 -0.06
C SER A 281 10.55 -3.39 1.30
N THR A 282 11.82 -3.78 1.45
CA THR A 282 12.36 -4.29 2.72
C THR A 282 12.11 -3.32 3.87
N ASN A 283 12.37 -2.03 3.68
CA ASN A 283 12.11 -1.02 4.70
C ASN A 283 10.61 -0.93 5.05
N LEU A 284 9.75 -0.92 4.03
CA LEU A 284 8.31 -0.87 4.24
C LEU A 284 7.79 -2.10 4.98
N ASN A 285 8.27 -3.31 4.66
CA ASN A 285 7.91 -4.56 5.37
C ASN A 285 8.28 -4.49 6.87
N TYR A 286 9.36 -3.80 7.22
CA TYR A 286 9.77 -3.58 8.63
C TYR A 286 9.08 -2.38 9.28
N ASN A 287 8.01 -1.85 8.66
CA ASN A 287 7.26 -0.69 9.14
C ASN A 287 8.14 0.57 9.25
N TYR A 288 8.96 0.80 8.23
CA TYR A 288 9.82 1.97 8.11
C TYR A 288 9.55 2.72 6.79
N PRO A 289 8.84 3.85 6.82
CA PRO A 289 8.70 4.70 5.64
C PRO A 289 10.07 5.26 5.24
N VAL A 290 10.27 5.46 3.93
CA VAL A 290 11.56 5.89 3.38
C VAL A 290 11.46 7.33 2.91
N GLN A 291 12.32 8.21 3.41
CA GLN A 291 12.43 9.57 2.90
C GLN A 291 13.44 9.60 1.75
N ILE A 292 13.03 9.99 0.56
CA ILE A 292 13.87 9.96 -0.64
C ILE A 292 14.10 11.37 -1.18
N LEU A 293 15.32 11.62 -1.65
CA LEU A 293 15.72 12.89 -2.24
C LEU A 293 15.62 12.84 -3.75
N LEU A 294 14.86 13.76 -4.33
CA LEU A 294 14.52 13.81 -5.75
C LEU A 294 14.93 15.12 -6.38
N TYR A 295 15.11 15.13 -7.70
CA TYR A 295 15.10 16.34 -8.51
C TYR A 295 14.06 16.12 -9.61
N ILE A 296 12.95 16.83 -9.50
CA ILE A 296 11.78 16.62 -10.34
C ILE A 296 12.01 17.34 -11.66
N THR A 297 12.26 16.56 -12.72
CA THR A 297 12.68 17.07 -14.04
C THR A 297 11.52 17.35 -15.00
N ASP A 298 10.32 16.88 -14.68
CA ASP A 298 9.13 17.02 -15.51
C ASP A 298 7.87 17.04 -14.64
N THR A 299 6.75 17.38 -15.26
CA THR A 299 5.45 17.51 -14.57
C THR A 299 4.52 16.33 -14.87
N ASN A 300 5.06 15.13 -15.15
CA ASN A 300 4.21 13.99 -15.47
C ASN A 300 3.46 13.49 -14.24
N TYR A 301 4.14 13.45 -13.08
CA TYR A 301 3.60 12.94 -11.81
C TYR A 301 3.56 13.98 -10.70
N PHE A 302 4.28 15.09 -10.89
CA PHE A 302 4.26 16.24 -10.00
C PHE A 302 3.68 17.42 -10.77
N GLU A 303 2.91 18.30 -10.14
CA GLU A 303 2.37 19.50 -10.81
C GLU A 303 3.43 20.59 -11.05
N TYR A 304 4.66 20.34 -10.64
CA TYR A 304 5.76 21.28 -10.66
C TYR A 304 7.08 20.59 -11.02
N GLN A 305 8.07 21.39 -11.36
CA GLN A 305 9.46 20.96 -11.51
C GLN A 305 10.30 21.55 -10.37
N SER A 306 11.38 20.87 -10.01
CA SER A 306 12.40 21.42 -9.13
C SER A 306 13.07 22.61 -9.83
N THR A 307 12.87 23.83 -9.32
CA THR A 307 13.39 25.05 -9.96
C THR A 307 14.83 25.36 -9.56
N GLU A 308 15.25 25.01 -8.34
CA GLU A 308 16.60 25.32 -7.84
C GLU A 308 17.20 24.29 -6.84
N TYR A 309 16.38 23.41 -6.25
CA TYR A 309 16.80 22.50 -5.17
C TYR A 309 16.24 21.09 -5.33
N SER A 310 16.92 20.11 -4.72
CA SER A 310 16.40 18.76 -4.53
C SER A 310 15.20 18.79 -3.57
N HIS A 311 14.20 17.94 -3.82
CA HIS A 311 12.93 17.85 -3.11
C HIS A 311 12.82 16.52 -2.36
N TYR A 312 12.37 16.55 -1.11
CA TYR A 312 12.11 15.32 -0.36
C TYR A 312 10.65 14.94 -0.41
N VAL A 313 10.44 13.63 -0.56
CA VAL A 313 9.14 12.97 -0.38
C VAL A 313 9.31 11.76 0.51
N VAL A 314 8.20 11.24 1.03
CA VAL A 314 8.19 10.01 1.83
C VAL A 314 7.50 8.90 1.07
N VAL A 315 8.24 7.84 0.75
CA VAL A 315 7.67 6.58 0.27
C VAL A 315 7.01 5.89 1.44
N ARG A 316 5.68 5.74 1.37
CA ARG A 316 4.87 5.02 2.36
C ARG A 316 4.43 3.66 1.88
N GLY A 317 4.61 3.35 0.60
CA GLY A 317 4.18 2.07 0.06
C GLY A 317 4.67 1.81 -1.35
N LEU A 318 4.48 0.59 -1.80
CA LEU A 318 4.62 0.19 -3.19
C LEU A 318 3.29 -0.41 -3.66
N CYS A 319 2.89 -0.10 -4.88
CA CYS A 319 1.70 -0.68 -5.53
C CYS A 319 2.02 -1.14 -6.95
N LEU A 320 1.10 -1.86 -7.58
CA LEU A 320 1.22 -2.25 -8.99
C LEU A 320 0.19 -1.51 -9.85
N ASP A 321 0.58 -1.17 -11.08
CA ASP A 321 -0.39 -0.78 -12.11
C ASP A 321 -0.99 -1.99 -12.83
N ALA A 322 -1.90 -1.72 -13.77
CA ALA A 322 -2.53 -2.75 -14.59
C ALA A 322 -1.60 -3.52 -15.53
N ALA A 323 -0.41 -2.98 -15.81
CA ALA A 323 0.64 -3.70 -16.52
C ALA A 323 1.53 -4.51 -15.58
N THR A 324 1.18 -4.62 -14.29
CA THR A 324 1.99 -5.24 -13.22
C THR A 324 3.35 -4.58 -13.00
N THR A 325 3.49 -3.33 -13.44
CA THR A 325 4.68 -2.51 -13.21
C THR A 325 4.65 -1.99 -11.78
N PRO A 326 5.78 -1.94 -11.06
CA PRO A 326 5.84 -1.39 -9.71
C PRO A 326 5.80 0.14 -9.68
N TRP A 327 4.99 0.64 -8.77
CA TRP A 327 4.77 2.06 -8.46
C TRP A 327 5.03 2.32 -6.99
N SER A 328 5.36 3.56 -6.69
CA SER A 328 5.60 4.05 -5.34
C SER A 328 4.44 4.93 -4.88
N CYS A 329 3.90 4.64 -3.69
CA CYS A 329 2.94 5.48 -3.01
C CYS A 329 3.70 6.47 -2.12
N LEU A 330 3.58 7.75 -2.44
CA LEU A 330 4.35 8.83 -1.83
C LEU A 330 3.45 9.76 -1.03
N ASN A 331 4.00 10.36 0.02
CA ASN A 331 3.50 11.60 0.60
C ASN A 331 4.43 12.74 0.16
N ASP A 332 3.85 13.79 -0.41
CA ASP A 332 4.58 14.98 -0.84
C ASP A 332 4.32 16.15 0.13
N PRO A 333 5.37 16.72 0.77
CA PRO A 333 5.21 17.88 1.62
C PRO A 333 4.85 19.15 0.84
N HIS A 334 5.15 19.22 -0.46
CA HIS A 334 4.81 20.35 -1.32
C HIS A 334 3.41 20.18 -1.91
N HIS A 335 2.37 20.29 -1.08
CA HIS A 335 0.98 20.25 -1.55
C HIS A 335 0.21 21.55 -1.30
N ASN A 336 -0.87 21.74 -2.04
CA ASN A 336 -1.79 22.87 -1.90
C ASN A 336 -3.24 22.39 -2.12
N GLU A 337 -4.23 23.27 -2.02
CA GLU A 337 -5.65 22.89 -2.14
C GLU A 337 -6.00 22.18 -3.46
N ASN A 338 -5.21 22.38 -4.51
CA ASN A 338 -5.39 21.79 -5.83
C ASN A 338 -4.43 20.63 -6.14
N TYR A 339 -3.37 20.44 -5.34
CA TYR A 339 -2.36 19.41 -5.58
C TYR A 339 -2.44 18.36 -4.47
N PRO A 340 -2.66 17.07 -4.81
CA PRO A 340 -2.86 16.04 -3.80
C PRO A 340 -1.60 15.85 -2.93
N THR A 341 -1.84 15.56 -1.66
CA THR A 341 -0.78 15.36 -0.66
C THR A 341 -0.12 13.98 -0.79
N GLN A 342 -0.78 13.08 -1.50
CA GLN A 342 -0.40 11.70 -1.74
C GLN A 342 -0.38 11.45 -3.23
N LEU A 343 0.65 10.78 -3.71
CA LEU A 343 0.92 10.60 -5.13
C LEU A 343 1.31 9.16 -5.41
N ASN A 344 1.02 8.71 -6.61
CA ASN A 344 1.63 7.51 -7.18
C ASN A 344 2.63 7.90 -8.27
N VAL A 345 3.85 7.42 -8.15
CA VAL A 345 4.94 7.66 -9.13
C VAL A 345 5.52 6.32 -9.55
N PRO A 346 5.75 6.06 -10.86
CA PRO A 346 6.33 4.79 -11.27
C PRO A 346 7.70 4.66 -10.63
N LEU A 347 8.03 3.47 -10.15
CA LEU A 347 9.28 3.29 -9.41
C LEU A 347 10.52 3.62 -10.27
N SER A 348 10.43 3.40 -11.58
CA SER A 348 11.44 3.80 -12.57
C SER A 348 11.60 5.33 -12.68
N SER A 349 10.49 6.08 -12.66
CA SER A 349 10.54 7.54 -12.64
C SER A 349 11.08 8.07 -11.33
N LEU A 350 10.67 7.50 -10.19
CA LEU A 350 11.22 7.85 -8.88
C LEU A 350 12.73 7.65 -8.84
N TRP A 351 13.21 6.51 -9.37
CA TRP A 351 14.64 6.22 -9.53
C TRP A 351 15.35 7.28 -10.38
N ASN A 352 14.78 7.64 -11.52
CA ASN A 352 15.36 8.65 -12.42
C ASN A 352 15.40 10.04 -11.78
N TYR A 353 14.36 10.45 -11.05
CA TYR A 353 14.36 11.71 -10.30
C TYR A 353 15.41 11.69 -9.18
N GLY A 354 15.63 10.56 -8.53
CA GLY A 354 16.72 10.38 -7.56
C GLY A 354 18.10 10.56 -8.20
N LEU A 355 18.35 9.95 -9.37
CA LEU A 355 19.60 10.12 -10.12
C LEU A 355 19.75 11.54 -10.67
N ALA A 356 18.66 12.23 -10.99
CA ALA A 356 18.71 13.62 -11.40
C ALA A 356 19.16 14.54 -10.26
N ALA A 357 18.83 14.21 -9.01
CA ALA A 357 19.33 14.93 -7.83
C ALA A 357 20.83 14.69 -7.62
N TYR A 358 21.26 13.43 -7.75
CA TYR A 358 22.65 13.02 -7.57
C TYR A 358 23.04 12.01 -8.66
N PRO A 359 23.76 12.44 -9.71
CA PRO A 359 24.05 11.59 -10.88
C PRO A 359 24.81 10.29 -10.58
N SER A 360 25.48 10.20 -9.42
CA SER A 360 26.24 9.03 -9.00
C SER A 360 25.43 7.99 -8.23
N ALA A 361 24.31 8.35 -7.61
CA ALA A 361 23.52 7.45 -6.77
C ALA A 361 22.13 8.00 -6.46
N VAL A 362 21.16 7.14 -6.22
CA VAL A 362 19.90 7.52 -5.57
C VAL A 362 20.14 7.57 -4.06
N HIS A 363 19.79 8.70 -3.44
CA HIS A 363 19.95 8.92 -2.01
C HIS A 363 18.59 8.90 -1.31
N PHE A 364 18.53 8.17 -0.19
CA PHE A 364 17.36 8.11 0.67
C PHE A 364 17.77 7.91 2.12
N ILE A 365 16.81 8.08 3.01
CA ILE A 365 16.98 7.97 4.45
C ILE A 365 16.02 6.90 4.93
N ALA A 366 16.59 5.84 5.49
CA ALA A 366 15.88 4.69 6.01
C ALA A 366 16.70 4.03 7.12
N PRO A 367 16.10 3.19 7.98
CA PRO A 367 16.84 2.45 8.99
C PRO A 367 17.89 1.51 8.41
N LEU A 368 18.91 1.20 9.22
CA LEU A 368 19.86 0.12 8.97
C LEU A 368 19.38 -1.21 9.52
#